data_AF-A0A972RU93-F1
#
_entry.id   AF-A0A972RU93-F1
#
_cell.length_a   1.000
_cell.length_b   1.000
_cell.length_c   1.000
_cell.angle_alpha   90.00
_cell.angle_beta   90.00
_cell.angle_gamma   90.00
#
_symmetry.space_group_name_H-M   'P 1'
#
loop_
_entity.id
_entity.type
_entity.pdbx_description
1 polymer ?
#
loop_
_entity_poly.entity_id
_entity_poly.type
_entity_poly.pdbx_seq_one_letter_code
_entity_poly.pdbx_strand_id
1 'polypeptide(L)' 'MSSHKYHKKLEQIKDAIANSDLSEEEKSEAFKLIEEWYIEDKAMEMLFKELGEKLSKISAKLTPILKELGLI' A
#
# COMPACT_ATOMS: atom_id res chain seq x y z
N MET A 1 -5.43 -5.02 11.00
CA MET A 1 -4.14 -5.30 11.69
C MET A 1 -3.05 -5.84 10.73
N SER A 2 -2.97 -5.37 9.47
CA SER A 2 -2.03 -5.93 8.48
C SER A 2 -0.88 -4.97 8.06
N SER A 3 -1.03 -3.65 8.26
CA SER A 3 -0.05 -2.66 7.76
C SER A 3 1.37 -2.85 8.34
N HIS A 4 1.48 -3.26 9.60
CA HIS A 4 2.78 -3.53 10.24
C HIS A 4 3.56 -4.68 9.56
N LYS A 5 2.87 -5.66 8.97
CA LYS A 5 3.52 -6.83 8.36
C LYS A 5 4.08 -6.49 6.97
N TYR A 6 3.42 -5.61 6.23
CA TYR A 6 3.89 -5.12 4.93
C TYR A 6 5.06 -4.16 5.09
N HIS A 7 5.00 -3.26 6.08
CA HIS A 7 6.09 -2.32 6.35
C HIS A 7 7.41 -3.04 6.67
N LYS A 8 7.35 -4.10 7.50
CA LYS A 8 8.53 -4.91 7.83
C LYS A 8 9.12 -5.62 6.61
N LYS A 9 8.29 -6.11 5.69
CA LYS A 9 8.76 -6.75 4.46
C LYS A 9 9.39 -5.76 3.49
N LEU A 10 8.85 -4.55 3.41
CA LEU A 10 9.34 -3.50 2.53
C LEU A 10 10.74 -3.02 2.98
N GLU A 11 10.95 -2.89 4.30
CA GLU A 11 12.28 -2.63 4.86
C GLU A 11 13.26 -3.79 4.62
N GLN A 12 12.82 -5.04 4.76
CA GLN A 12 13.66 -6.21 4.41
C GLN A 12 14.09 -6.23 2.93
N ILE A 13 13.22 -5.77 2.01
CA ILE A 13 13.55 -5.68 0.58
C ILE A 13 14.57 -4.56 0.34
N LYS A 14 14.38 -3.39 0.96
CA LYS A 14 15.36 -2.29 0.88
C LYS A 14 16.73 -2.71 1.41
N ASP A 15 16.76 -3.39 2.56
CA ASP A 15 17.99 -3.92 3.15
C ASP A 15 18.65 -4.95 2.23
N ALA A 16 17.88 -5.83 1.59
CA ALA A 16 18.41 -6.79 0.63
C ALA A 16 19.02 -6.11 -0.61
N ILE A 17 18.39 -5.05 -1.13
CA ILE A 17 18.92 -4.27 -2.26
C ILE A 17 20.22 -3.55 -1.86
N ALA A 18 20.25 -2.92 -0.69
CA ALA A 18 21.43 -2.23 -0.20
C ALA A 18 22.65 -3.16 -0.08
N ASN A 19 22.43 -4.39 0.37
CA ASN A 19 23.48 -5.41 0.57
C ASN A 19 23.72 -6.31 -0.66
N SER A 20 23.04 -6.04 -1.79
CA SER A 20 23.20 -6.82 -3.02
C SER A 20 24.44 -6.39 -3.81
N ASP A 21 24.88 -7.28 -4.69
CA ASP A 21 26.03 -7.07 -5.59
C ASP A 21 25.63 -6.33 -6.89
N LEU A 22 24.58 -5.50 -6.82
CA LEU A 22 24.11 -4.65 -7.91
C LEU A 22 24.98 -3.40 -8.05
N SER A 23 24.98 -2.78 -9.23
CA SER A 23 25.60 -1.47 -9.42
C SER A 23 24.84 -0.36 -8.66
N GLU A 24 25.50 0.77 -8.45
CA GLU A 24 24.88 1.92 -7.79
C GLU A 24 23.68 2.48 -8.59
N GLU A 25 23.73 2.42 -9.91
CA GLU A 25 22.62 2.78 -10.79
C GLU A 25 21.42 1.83 -10.60
N GLU A 26 21.66 0.52 -10.59
CA GLU A 26 20.62 -0.49 -10.40
C GLU A 26 19.96 -0.37 -9.03
N LYS A 27 20.75 -0.13 -7.97
CA LYS A 27 20.23 0.13 -6.62
C LYS A 27 19.38 1.38 -6.59
N SER A 28 19.85 2.48 -7.19
CA SER A 28 19.14 3.75 -7.26
C SER A 28 17.78 3.61 -7.97
N GLU A 29 17.74 2.88 -9.08
CA GLU A 29 16.51 2.63 -9.82
C GLU A 29 15.54 1.73 -9.04
N ALA A 30 16.04 0.68 -8.38
CA ALA A 30 15.23 -0.18 -7.53
C ALA A 30 14.61 0.59 -6.34
N PHE A 31 15.36 1.50 -5.71
CA PHE A 31 14.82 2.33 -4.63
C PHE A 31 13.72 3.28 -5.11
N LYS A 32 13.89 3.91 -6.27
CA LYS A 32 12.85 4.78 -6.87
C LYS A 32 11.55 4.03 -7.11
N LEU A 33 11.62 2.83 -7.70
CA LEU A 33 10.43 2.00 -7.94
C LEU A 33 9.71 1.63 -6.64
N ILE A 34 10.46 1.29 -5.59
CA ILE A 34 9.89 0.98 -4.27
C ILE A 34 9.18 2.20 -3.68
N GLU A 35 9.77 3.39 -3.79
CA GLU A 35 9.16 4.63 -3.30
C GLU A 35 7.90 4.99 -4.07
N GLU A 36 7.92 4.89 -5.40
CA GLU A 36 6.75 5.12 -6.26
C GLU A 36 5.60 4.18 -5.87
N TRP A 37 5.87 2.89 -5.75
CA TRP A 37 4.86 1.90 -5.35
C TRP A 37 4.31 2.13 -3.96
N TYR A 38 5.14 2.58 -3.02
CA TYR A 38 4.67 2.91 -1.68
C TYR A 38 3.74 4.15 -1.67
N ILE A 39 4.02 5.12 -2.52
CA ILE A 39 3.15 6.29 -2.71
C ILE A 39 1.83 5.85 -3.36
N GLU A 40 1.88 5.00 -4.38
CA GLU A 40 0.68 4.45 -5.03
C GLU A 40 -0.20 3.64 -4.07
N ASP A 41 0.39 2.76 -3.24
CA ASP A 41 -0.33 1.96 -2.25
C ASP A 41 -1.07 2.85 -1.24
N LYS A 42 -0.40 3.91 -0.75
CA LYS A 42 -1.03 4.92 0.11
C LYS A 42 -2.17 5.68 -0.57
N ALA A 43 -1.98 6.07 -1.82
CA ALA A 43 -3.01 6.76 -2.59
C ALA A 43 -4.24 5.86 -2.79
N MET A 44 -4.01 4.58 -3.08
CA MET A 44 -5.06 3.57 -3.20
C MET A 44 -5.80 3.32 -1.87
N GLU A 45 -5.08 3.23 -0.76
CA GLU A 45 -5.70 3.10 0.57
C GLU A 45 -6.62 4.30 0.88
N MET A 46 -6.15 5.52 0.59
CA MET A 46 -6.95 6.73 0.74
C MET A 46 -8.19 6.73 -0.16
N LEU A 47 -8.04 6.33 -1.44
CA LEU A 47 -9.15 6.22 -2.39
C LEU A 47 -10.22 5.24 -1.89
N PHE A 48 -9.81 4.05 -1.44
CA PHE A 48 -10.74 3.03 -0.94
C PHE A 48 -11.51 3.49 0.29
N LYS A 49 -10.83 4.19 1.21
CA LYS A 49 -11.47 4.77 2.38
C LYS A 49 -12.52 5.80 2.00
N GLU A 50 -12.18 6.76 1.13
CA GLU A 50 -13.13 7.78 0.66
C GLU A 50 -14.31 7.16 -0.09
N LEU A 51 -14.06 6.15 -0.90
CA LEU A 51 -15.09 5.43 -1.64
C LEU A 51 -16.04 4.71 -0.66
N GLY A 52 -15.51 4.01 0.34
CA GLY A 52 -16.29 3.35 1.38
C GLY A 52 -17.17 4.32 2.16
N GLU A 53 -16.63 5.48 2.54
CA GLU A 53 -17.39 6.54 3.21
C GLU A 53 -18.51 7.11 2.32
N LYS A 54 -18.22 7.37 1.04
CA LYS A 54 -19.22 7.90 0.08
C LYS A 54 -20.32 6.87 -0.20
N LEU A 55 -19.97 5.62 -0.44
CA LEU A 55 -20.93 4.55 -0.71
C LEU A 55 -21.83 4.29 0.51
N SER A 56 -21.28 4.37 1.72
CA SER A 56 -22.06 4.24 2.97
C SER A 56 -23.08 5.36 3.14
N LYS A 57 -22.80 6.57 2.65
CA LYS A 57 -23.74 7.70 2.66
C LYS A 57 -24.87 7.53 1.63
N ILE A 58 -24.62 6.82 0.53
CA ILE A 58 -25.63 6.57 -0.51
C ILE A 58 -26.67 5.56 -0.03
N SER A 59 -26.25 4.49 0.63
CA SER A 59 -27.19 3.46 1.10
C SER A 59 -26.61 2.65 2.26
N ALA A 60 -27.36 2.61 3.37
CA ALA A 60 -27.04 1.75 4.52
C ALA A 60 -27.04 0.24 4.18
N LYS A 61 -27.65 -0.16 3.05
CA LYS A 61 -27.59 -1.55 2.57
C LYS A 61 -26.23 -1.93 2.00
N LEU A 62 -25.39 -0.95 1.63
CA LEU A 62 -24.04 -1.19 1.13
C LEU A 62 -23.05 -1.39 2.28
N THR A 63 -23.33 -0.86 3.48
CA THR A 63 -22.48 -1.01 4.67
C THR A 63 -22.06 -2.46 4.97
N PRO A 64 -22.95 -3.47 4.99
CA PRO A 64 -22.52 -4.86 5.20
C PRO A 64 -21.56 -5.35 4.11
N ILE A 65 -21.81 -5.00 2.84
CA ILE A 65 -20.95 -5.37 1.70
C ILE A 65 -19.57 -4.72 1.82
N LEU A 66 -19.52 -3.44 2.15
CA LEU A 66 -18.26 -2.70 2.30
C LEU A 66 -17.42 -3.22 3.48
N LYS A 67 -18.09 -3.64 4.56
CA LYS A 67 -17.44 -4.25 5.73
C LYS A 67 -16.88 -5.64 5.42
N GLU A 68 -17.60 -6.45 4.65
CA GLU A 68 -17.10 -7.74 4.15
C GLU A 68 -15.87 -7.58 3.25
N LEU A 69 -15.85 -6.52 2.43
CA LEU A 69 -14.71 -6.17 1.57
C LEU A 69 -13.57 -5.47 2.31
N GLY A 70 -13.73 -5.14 3.61
CA GLY A 70 -12.71 -4.48 4.42
C GLY A 70 -12.47 -3.01 4.06
N LEU A 71 -13.44 -2.36 3.43
CA LEU A 71 -13.35 -0.96 2.99
C LEU A 71 -13.78 0.04 4.09
N ILE A 72 -14.46 -0.43 5.15
CA ILE A 72 -14.88 0.30 6.36
C ILE A 72 -14.98 -0.63 7.57
#